data_AF-A0A534Q3N7-F1
#
_entry.id   AF-A0A534Q3N7-F1
#
_cell.length_a   1.000
_cell.length_b   1.000
_cell.length_c   1.000
_cell.angle_alpha   90.00
_cell.angle_beta   90.00
_cell.angle_gamma   90.00
#
_symmetry.space_group_name_H-M   'P 1'
#
loop_
_entity.id
_entity.type
_entity.pdbx_description
1 polymer ?
#
loop_
_entity_poly.entity_id
_entity_poly.type
_entity_poly.pdbx_seq_one_letter_code
_entity_poly.pdbx_strand_id
1 'polypeptide(L)'
;MKNGVDRNRATFTPWFWSYRWAARIEAVIVACVFAGVVFIMGFLFQMPGPLVVHVDDDVREPIKGARVRCTSPDGQTSYAGLTDVFGEAKWPGLAKGPWKCDVTPPDRYHAGTTTGYAVVVSRHPAMWTTAIERPGRLSVQVVRPEGAPRAKVAVRAVCGNETWEARAGLLDGRALLFVPHGVPCRVGLVRPELPGYGPSTQRTLSCETEPCSEQLSAGVGQEASAVLKPSLQQWLAVRPPPEPDKPSDH
;
A
#
# COMPACT_ATOMS: atom_id res chain seq x y z
N MET A 1 -16.75 -105.55 -25.53
CA MET A 1 -15.52 -105.73 -24.74
C MET A 1 -14.50 -104.68 -25.15
N LYS A 2 -13.70 -104.22 -24.17
CA LYS A 2 -12.66 -103.16 -24.20
C LYS A 2 -13.23 -101.74 -24.32
N ASN A 3 -13.54 -101.05 -23.21
CA ASN A 3 -12.63 -100.45 -22.22
C ASN A 3 -11.47 -99.70 -22.84
N GLY A 4 -11.58 -98.37 -22.86
CA GLY A 4 -10.52 -97.42 -23.25
C GLY A 4 -10.92 -96.02 -22.82
N VAL A 5 -10.97 -95.80 -21.51
CA VAL A 5 -11.10 -94.46 -20.93
C VAL A 5 -9.74 -93.78 -21.09
N ASP A 6 -9.63 -92.85 -22.04
CA ASP A 6 -8.46 -91.98 -22.13
C ASP A 6 -8.63 -90.80 -21.16
N ARG A 7 -8.21 -91.03 -19.91
CA ARG A 7 -8.07 -90.02 -18.85
C ARG A 7 -6.81 -89.19 -19.13
N ASN A 8 -6.91 -88.17 -19.99
CA ASN A 8 -5.86 -87.17 -20.09
C ASN A 8 -6.35 -85.80 -20.60
N ARG A 9 -7.34 -85.24 -19.89
CA ARG A 9 -7.42 -83.78 -19.74
C ARG A 9 -7.03 -83.44 -18.32
N ALA A 10 -5.73 -83.18 -18.13
CA ALA A 10 -5.29 -82.36 -17.03
C ALA A 10 -6.04 -81.02 -17.13
N THR A 11 -7.03 -80.83 -16.28
CA THR A 11 -7.50 -79.50 -15.91
C THR A 11 -6.28 -78.76 -15.38
N PHE A 12 -5.63 -78.00 -16.26
CA PHE A 12 -4.69 -76.97 -15.86
C PHE A 12 -5.55 -75.87 -15.25
N THR A 13 -5.91 -76.02 -13.98
CA THR A 13 -6.15 -74.85 -13.14
C THR A 13 -4.76 -74.29 -12.87
N PRO A 14 -4.34 -73.20 -13.50
CA PRO A 14 -3.08 -72.60 -13.13
C PRO A 14 -3.22 -72.13 -11.69
N TRP A 15 -2.52 -72.81 -10.79
CA TRP A 15 -2.35 -72.36 -9.42
C TRP A 15 -1.37 -71.19 -9.45
N PHE A 16 -1.89 -70.01 -9.83
CA PHE A 16 -1.13 -68.78 -9.85
C PHE A 16 -0.97 -68.26 -8.42
N TRP A 17 0.04 -68.77 -7.73
CA TRP A 17 0.55 -68.21 -6.47
C TRP A 17 1.00 -66.73 -6.62
N SER A 18 1.16 -66.25 -7.85
CA SER A 18 1.54 -64.89 -8.22
C SER A 18 0.45 -63.84 -8.03
N TYR A 19 -0.84 -64.19 -8.06
CA TYR A 19 -1.92 -63.18 -7.94
C TYR A 19 -2.03 -62.62 -6.52
N ARG A 20 -1.78 -63.45 -5.49
CA ARG A 20 -1.80 -63.01 -4.09
C ARG A 20 -0.63 -62.10 -3.74
N TRP A 21 0.55 -62.34 -4.31
CA TRP A 21 1.72 -61.49 -4.11
C TRP A 21 1.59 -60.17 -4.86
N ALA A 22 1.14 -60.20 -6.11
CA ALA A 22 0.82 -58.99 -6.88
C ALA A 22 -0.27 -58.15 -6.17
N ALA A 23 -1.37 -58.77 -5.75
CA ALA A 23 -2.45 -58.08 -5.03
C ALA A 23 -2.00 -57.51 -3.67
N ARG A 24 -1.07 -58.17 -2.96
CA ARG A 24 -0.50 -57.65 -1.71
C ARG A 24 0.39 -56.43 -1.95
N ILE A 25 1.20 -56.44 -3.01
CA ILE A 25 2.04 -55.29 -3.40
C ILE A 25 1.15 -54.12 -3.82
N GLU A 26 0.14 -54.36 -4.64
CA GLU A 26 -0.86 -53.34 -5.03
C GLU A 26 -1.59 -52.76 -3.81
N ALA A 27 -2.03 -53.60 -2.87
CA ALA A 27 -2.68 -53.15 -1.65
C ALA A 27 -1.75 -52.28 -0.78
N VAL A 28 -0.46 -52.62 -0.68
CA VAL A 28 0.53 -51.81 0.04
C VAL A 28 0.76 -50.47 -0.64
N ILE A 29 0.90 -50.44 -1.98
CA ILE A 29 1.05 -49.19 -2.74
C ILE A 29 -0.18 -48.29 -2.53
N VAL A 30 -1.38 -48.85 -2.66
CA VAL A 30 -2.63 -48.12 -2.46
C VAL A 30 -2.72 -47.58 -1.03
N ALA A 31 -2.42 -48.38 -0.01
CA ALA A 31 -2.41 -47.93 1.38
C ALA A 31 -1.40 -46.80 1.63
N CYS A 32 -0.19 -46.89 1.07
CA CYS A 32 0.83 -45.83 1.17
C CYS A 32 0.37 -44.54 0.47
N VAL A 33 -0.27 -44.64 -0.70
CA VAL A 33 -0.83 -43.48 -1.41
C VAL A 33 -1.95 -42.83 -0.57
N PHE A 34 -2.89 -43.62 -0.02
CA PHE A 34 -3.95 -43.09 0.84
C PHE A 34 -3.39 -42.44 2.11
N ALA A 35 -2.41 -43.07 2.77
CA ALA A 35 -1.74 -42.48 3.92
C ALA A 35 -1.04 -41.17 3.55
N GLY A 36 -0.38 -41.12 2.40
CA GLY A 36 0.24 -39.91 1.86
C GLY A 36 -0.78 -38.79 1.61
N VAL A 37 -1.92 -39.11 0.99
CA VAL A 37 -3.00 -38.14 0.74
C VAL A 37 -3.62 -37.63 2.04
N VAL A 38 -3.90 -38.50 3.00
CA VAL A 38 -4.43 -38.11 4.32
C VAL A 38 -3.44 -37.23 5.07
N PHE A 39 -2.14 -37.55 5.00
CA PHE A 39 -1.09 -36.74 5.61
C PHE A 39 -1.01 -35.35 4.96
N ILE A 40 -0.98 -35.27 3.63
CA ILE A 40 -0.97 -33.99 2.91
C ILE A 40 -2.23 -33.17 3.25
N MET A 41 -3.41 -33.79 3.24
CA MET A 41 -4.66 -33.11 3.62
C MET A 41 -4.62 -32.60 5.05
N GLY A 42 -4.15 -33.41 5.99
CA GLY A 42 -3.97 -33.00 7.39
C GLY A 42 -3.03 -31.80 7.53
N PHE A 43 -1.91 -31.81 6.80
CA PHE A 43 -0.96 -30.71 6.78
C PHE A 43 -1.57 -29.43 6.18
N LEU A 44 -2.23 -29.53 5.03
CA LEU A 44 -2.92 -28.40 4.39
C LEU A 44 -3.96 -27.76 5.31
N PHE A 45 -4.67 -28.57 6.11
CA PHE A 45 -5.66 -28.09 7.08
C PHE A 45 -5.06 -27.38 8.29
N GLN A 46 -3.77 -27.57 8.56
CA GLN A 46 -3.07 -26.89 9.64
C GLN A 46 -2.38 -25.60 9.18
N MET A 47 -2.26 -25.35 7.87
CA MET A 47 -1.62 -24.14 7.37
C MET A 47 -2.43 -22.89 7.78
N PRO A 48 -1.76 -21.85 8.32
CA PRO A 48 -2.40 -20.60 8.66
C PRO A 48 -2.86 -19.88 7.39
N GLY A 49 -4.02 -19.22 7.46
CA GLY A 49 -4.44 -18.30 6.40
C GLY A 49 -3.55 -17.04 6.34
N PRO A 50 -3.60 -16.30 5.22
CA PRO A 50 -2.87 -15.05 5.11
C PRO A 50 -3.48 -13.97 6.01
N LEU A 51 -2.63 -13.07 6.51
CA LEU A 51 -3.06 -11.82 7.11
C LEU A 51 -3.14 -10.74 6.03
N VAL A 52 -4.28 -10.08 5.93
CA VAL A 52 -4.56 -9.01 4.98
C VAL A 52 -5.00 -7.77 5.75
N VAL A 53 -4.29 -6.66 5.54
CA VAL A 53 -4.68 -5.34 6.05
C VAL A 53 -5.13 -4.50 4.87
N HIS A 54 -6.37 -4.03 4.94
CA HIS A 54 -6.96 -3.10 3.98
C HIS A 54 -6.96 -1.69 4.57
N VAL A 55 -6.50 -0.73 3.77
CA VAL A 55 -6.47 0.68 4.13
C VAL A 55 -7.20 1.46 3.05
N ASP A 56 -8.39 1.92 3.41
CA ASP A 56 -9.25 2.70 2.53
C ASP A 56 -9.40 4.12 3.08
N ASP A 57 -9.94 5.01 2.28
CA ASP A 57 -10.33 6.34 2.72
C ASP A 57 -11.79 6.42 3.20
N ASP A 58 -12.27 7.61 3.59
CA ASP A 58 -13.65 7.84 4.05
C ASP A 58 -14.73 7.51 2.98
N VAL A 59 -14.35 7.44 1.70
CA VAL A 59 -15.24 7.09 0.58
C VAL A 59 -14.97 5.70 0.02
N ARG A 60 -14.17 4.88 0.72
CA ARG A 60 -13.79 3.51 0.35
C ARG A 60 -12.91 3.43 -0.91
N GLU A 61 -12.15 4.48 -1.19
CA GLU A 61 -11.07 4.40 -2.18
C GLU A 61 -9.80 3.84 -1.54
N PRO A 62 -9.08 2.95 -2.25
CA PRO A 62 -7.89 2.30 -1.70
C PRO A 62 -6.72 3.28 -1.52
N ILE A 63 -6.08 3.25 -0.35
CA ILE A 63 -4.93 4.10 -0.05
C ILE A 63 -3.63 3.34 -0.34
N LYS A 64 -2.95 3.73 -1.42
CA LYS A 64 -1.61 3.26 -1.75
C LYS A 64 -0.53 3.90 -0.89
N GLY A 65 0.45 3.10 -0.49
CA GLY A 65 1.70 3.56 0.15
C GLY A 65 1.59 3.85 1.65
N ALA A 66 0.50 3.43 2.31
CA ALA A 66 0.41 3.44 3.76
C ALA A 66 1.39 2.41 4.34
N ARG A 67 2.12 2.78 5.39
CA ARG A 67 3.05 1.89 6.08
C ARG A 67 2.30 1.06 7.10
N VAL A 68 2.36 -0.26 6.94
CA VAL A 68 1.70 -1.21 7.83
C VAL A 68 2.76 -2.01 8.56
N ARG A 69 2.62 -2.16 9.87
CA ARG A 69 3.47 -3.00 10.71
C ARG A 69 2.60 -3.90 11.59
N CYS A 70 2.68 -5.21 11.39
CA CYS A 70 1.98 -6.21 12.19
C CYS A 70 2.94 -6.95 13.12
N THR A 71 2.63 -6.97 14.41
CA THR A 71 3.41 -7.62 15.47
C THR A 71 2.69 -8.89 15.93
N SER A 72 3.46 -9.95 16.13
CA SER A 72 2.95 -11.27 16.50
C SER A 72 2.34 -11.30 17.91
N PRO A 73 1.51 -12.31 18.21
CA PRO A 73 0.90 -12.48 19.53
C PRO A 73 1.90 -12.57 20.69
N ASP A 74 3.09 -13.12 20.44
CA ASP A 74 4.19 -13.25 21.41
C ASP A 74 5.08 -12.00 21.50
N GLY A 75 4.83 -10.99 20.66
CA GLY A 75 5.59 -9.74 20.59
C GLY A 75 6.99 -9.86 19.99
N GLN A 76 7.42 -11.06 19.56
CA GLN A 76 8.81 -11.31 19.15
C GLN A 76 9.08 -11.01 17.68
N THR A 77 8.06 -11.13 16.83
CA THR A 77 8.20 -10.94 15.38
C THR A 77 7.33 -9.80 14.91
N SER A 78 7.87 -8.99 13.98
CA SER A 78 7.09 -7.94 13.32
C SER A 78 7.32 -7.95 11.83
N TYR A 79 6.24 -7.92 11.07
CA TYR A 79 6.24 -7.78 9.62
C TYR A 79 5.86 -6.37 9.25
N ALA A 80 6.57 -5.78 8.29
CA ALA A 80 6.28 -4.45 7.78
C ALA A 80 6.13 -4.47 6.27
N GLY A 81 5.30 -3.59 5.74
CA GLY A 81 5.02 -3.47 4.32
C GLY A 81 4.37 -2.14 3.98
N LEU A 82 4.29 -1.84 2.69
CA LEU A 82 3.50 -0.73 2.17
C LEU A 82 2.25 -1.29 1.51
N THR A 83 1.13 -0.57 1.62
CA THR A 83 -0.08 -0.92 0.88
C THR A 83 0.12 -0.71 -0.62
N ASP A 84 -0.43 -1.62 -1.41
CA ASP A 84 -0.37 -1.60 -2.87
C ASP A 84 -1.43 -0.66 -3.49
N VAL A 85 -1.64 -0.77 -4.81
CA VAL A 85 -2.64 0.04 -5.54
C VAL A 85 -4.08 -0.26 -5.13
N PHE A 86 -4.33 -1.40 -4.48
CA PHE A 86 -5.63 -1.81 -3.95
C PHE A 86 -5.77 -1.49 -2.46
N GLY A 87 -4.80 -0.79 -1.86
CA GLY A 87 -4.84 -0.45 -0.43
C GLY A 87 -4.51 -1.64 0.45
N GLU A 88 -3.88 -2.68 -0.09
CA GLU A 88 -3.70 -3.96 0.59
C GLU A 88 -2.24 -4.19 1.00
N ALA A 89 -2.05 -4.70 2.21
CA ALA A 89 -0.79 -5.31 2.66
C ALA A 89 -1.06 -6.75 3.11
N LYS A 90 -0.32 -7.72 2.52
CA LYS A 90 -0.59 -9.15 2.68
C LYS A 90 0.64 -9.92 3.13
N TRP A 91 0.47 -10.79 4.12
CA TRP A 91 1.50 -11.71 4.59
C TRP A 91 0.97 -13.15 4.68
N PRO A 92 1.50 -14.08 3.86
CA PRO A 92 1.18 -15.49 3.97
C PRO A 92 1.99 -16.17 5.09
N GLY A 93 1.50 -17.29 5.60
CA GLY A 93 2.31 -18.18 6.45
C GLY A 93 2.57 -17.67 7.87
N LEU A 94 1.75 -16.76 8.39
CA LEU A 94 1.94 -16.21 9.75
C LEU A 94 1.52 -17.19 10.85
N ALA A 95 2.12 -17.06 12.03
CA ALA A 95 1.69 -17.82 13.20
C ALA A 95 0.21 -17.55 13.54
N LYS A 96 -0.49 -18.59 14.01
CA LYS A 96 -1.89 -18.46 14.43
C LYS A 96 -1.99 -17.62 15.70
N GLY A 97 -3.09 -16.90 15.85
CA GLY A 97 -3.37 -16.07 17.03
C GLY A 97 -3.63 -14.60 16.71
N PRO A 98 -3.76 -13.75 17.74
CA PRO A 98 -4.07 -12.33 17.59
C PRO A 98 -2.83 -11.50 17.22
N TRP A 99 -2.84 -10.92 16.03
CA TRP A 99 -1.83 -9.98 15.55
C TRP A 99 -2.26 -8.55 15.82
N LYS A 100 -1.31 -7.71 16.27
CA LYS A 100 -1.51 -6.27 16.41
C LYS A 100 -0.93 -5.57 15.19
N CYS A 101 -1.72 -4.82 14.45
CA CYS A 101 -1.28 -4.10 13.26
C CYS A 101 -1.40 -2.60 13.45
N ASP A 102 -0.31 -1.88 13.17
CA ASP A 102 -0.22 -0.42 13.19
C ASP A 102 -0.11 0.07 11.74
N VAL A 103 -1.01 0.99 11.35
CA VAL A 103 -1.08 1.60 10.02
C VAL A 103 -0.76 3.08 10.14
N THR A 104 0.32 3.51 9.51
CA THR A 104 0.66 4.92 9.35
C THR A 104 0.34 5.33 7.90
N PRO A 105 -0.63 6.23 7.68
CA PRO A 105 -0.94 6.71 6.34
C PRO A 105 0.23 7.49 5.73
N PRO A 106 0.23 7.71 4.39
CA PRO A 106 1.16 8.62 3.76
C PRO A 106 0.98 10.06 4.31
N ASP A 107 2.08 10.81 4.42
CA ASP A 107 2.11 12.14 5.03
C ASP A 107 1.04 13.11 4.50
N ARG A 108 0.64 12.97 3.22
CA ARG A 108 -0.41 13.80 2.60
C ARG A 108 -1.77 13.72 3.30
N TYR A 109 -2.04 12.68 4.08
CA TYR A 109 -3.31 12.51 4.79
C TYR A 109 -3.37 13.27 6.13
N HIS A 110 -2.23 13.73 6.66
CA HIS A 110 -2.17 14.44 7.96
C HIS A 110 -2.89 13.69 9.10
N ALA A 111 -2.82 12.35 9.05
CA ALA A 111 -3.49 11.47 10.00
C ALA A 111 -2.47 10.64 10.79
N GLY A 112 -2.80 10.36 12.05
CA GLY A 112 -1.95 9.58 12.94
C GLY A 112 -1.93 8.09 12.62
N THR A 113 -1.08 7.36 13.33
CA THR A 113 -1.06 5.89 13.26
C THR A 113 -2.33 5.31 13.87
N THR A 114 -2.99 4.42 13.12
CA THR A 114 -4.14 3.66 13.61
C THR A 114 -3.72 2.25 13.97
N THR A 115 -4.14 1.76 15.13
CA THR A 115 -3.85 0.41 15.60
C THR A 115 -5.11 -0.44 15.53
N GLY A 116 -4.99 -1.67 15.04
CA GLY A 116 -6.03 -2.68 15.08
C GLY A 116 -5.49 -4.08 15.28
N TYR A 117 -6.41 -5.05 15.24
CA TYR A 117 -6.12 -6.44 15.56
C TYR A 117 -6.77 -7.38 14.54
N ALA A 118 -6.06 -8.45 14.21
CA ALA A 118 -6.56 -9.49 13.32
C ALA A 118 -6.16 -10.86 13.86
N VAL A 119 -7.07 -11.84 13.84
CA VAL A 119 -6.82 -13.18 14.37
C VAL A 119 -6.55 -14.15 13.22
N VAL A 120 -5.31 -14.64 13.13
CA VAL A 120 -4.90 -15.63 12.14
C VAL A 120 -5.36 -17.01 12.59
N VAL A 121 -6.21 -17.63 11.77
CA VAL A 121 -6.73 -18.99 11.97
C VAL A 121 -6.40 -19.89 10.78
N SER A 122 -6.56 -21.20 10.94
CA SER A 122 -6.33 -22.14 9.83
C SER A 122 -7.37 -21.96 8.73
N ARG A 123 -6.94 -22.10 7.47
CA ARG A 123 -7.76 -22.03 6.24
C ARG A 123 -8.45 -20.70 5.90
N HIS A 124 -8.57 -19.74 6.83
CA HIS A 124 -9.31 -18.51 6.58
C HIS A 124 -8.38 -17.30 6.62
N PRO A 125 -8.51 -16.35 5.68
CA PRO A 125 -7.75 -15.12 5.72
C PRO A 125 -8.16 -14.32 6.97
N ALA A 126 -7.16 -13.85 7.71
CA ALA A 126 -7.37 -12.84 8.74
C ALA A 126 -7.41 -11.48 8.05
N MET A 127 -8.52 -10.77 8.19
CA MET A 127 -8.70 -9.47 7.55
C MET A 127 -8.92 -8.40 8.61
N TRP A 128 -8.21 -7.29 8.46
CA TRP A 128 -8.51 -6.07 9.17
C TRP A 128 -8.57 -4.91 8.18
N THR A 129 -9.66 -4.15 8.25
CA THR A 129 -9.88 -2.98 7.41
C THR A 129 -9.91 -1.74 8.28
N THR A 130 -9.22 -0.69 7.86
CA THR A 130 -9.29 0.64 8.47
C THR A 130 -9.58 1.69 7.42
N ALA A 131 -10.36 2.69 7.80
CA ALA A 131 -10.63 3.86 6.97
C ALA A 131 -9.87 5.07 7.53
N ILE A 132 -9.34 5.91 6.64
CA ILE A 132 -8.60 7.12 6.99
C ILE A 132 -9.28 8.31 6.32
N GLU A 133 -9.57 9.36 7.09
CA GLU A 133 -10.20 10.56 6.54
C GLU A 133 -9.30 11.22 5.49
N ARG A 134 -9.87 11.58 4.34
CA ARG A 134 -9.12 12.31 3.31
C ARG A 134 -8.68 13.68 3.82
N PRO A 135 -7.50 14.15 3.38
CA PRO A 135 -7.02 15.48 3.72
C PRO A 135 -7.91 16.56 3.08
N GLY A 136 -7.81 17.77 3.63
CA GLY A 136 -8.23 18.97 2.91
C GLY A 136 -7.28 19.24 1.75
N ARG A 137 -7.80 19.87 0.68
CA ARG A 137 -6.99 20.25 -0.49
C ARG A 137 -7.03 21.75 -0.69
N LEU A 138 -5.87 22.35 -0.97
CA LEU A 138 -5.80 23.73 -1.43
C LEU A 138 -5.28 23.75 -2.88
N SER A 139 -6.11 24.29 -3.78
CA SER A 139 -5.79 24.48 -5.19
C SER A 139 -5.37 25.91 -5.43
N VAL A 140 -4.09 26.11 -5.73
CA VAL A 140 -3.48 27.43 -5.79
C VAL A 140 -3.10 27.75 -7.21
N GLN A 141 -3.71 28.80 -7.75
CA GLN A 141 -3.40 29.33 -9.06
C GLN A 141 -2.37 30.46 -8.93
N VAL A 142 -1.15 30.23 -9.39
CA VAL A 142 -0.13 31.27 -9.49
C VAL A 142 -0.24 31.92 -10.87
N VAL A 143 -0.52 33.21 -10.91
CA VAL A 143 -0.59 33.98 -12.15
C VAL A 143 0.81 34.50 -12.47
N ARG A 144 1.38 34.02 -13.57
CA ARG A 144 2.67 34.49 -14.04
C ARG A 144 2.59 35.98 -14.43
N PRO A 145 3.50 36.83 -13.94
CA PRO A 145 3.57 38.23 -14.36
C PRO A 145 3.89 38.34 -15.86
N GLU A 146 3.41 39.39 -16.50
CA GLU A 146 3.78 39.68 -17.89
C GLU A 146 5.30 39.89 -18.03
N GLY A 147 5.87 39.37 -19.11
CA GLY A 147 7.32 39.40 -19.36
C GLY A 147 8.16 38.44 -18.51
N ALA A 148 7.58 37.75 -17.52
CA ALA A 148 8.31 36.81 -16.68
C ALA A 148 8.62 35.48 -17.41
N PRO A 149 9.83 34.90 -17.22
CA PRO A 149 10.16 33.59 -17.75
C PRO A 149 9.30 32.50 -17.09
N ARG A 150 8.96 31.44 -17.82
CA ARG A 150 8.25 30.29 -17.25
C ARG A 150 9.14 29.57 -16.25
N ALA A 151 8.60 29.20 -15.10
CA ALA A 151 9.32 28.50 -14.05
C ALA A 151 8.37 27.65 -13.19
N LYS A 152 8.88 26.52 -12.68
CA LYS A 152 8.17 25.67 -11.69
C LYS A 152 8.34 26.26 -10.28
N VAL A 153 7.64 27.36 -10.02
CA VAL A 153 7.66 28.02 -8.70
C VAL A 153 7.07 27.10 -7.62
N ALA A 154 7.52 27.25 -6.37
CA ALA A 154 6.93 26.56 -5.23
C ALA A 154 5.88 27.43 -4.55
N VAL A 155 4.85 26.78 -4.02
CA VAL A 155 3.94 27.36 -3.05
C VAL A 155 3.97 26.52 -1.78
N ARG A 156 3.80 27.17 -0.64
CA ARG A 156 3.80 26.52 0.66
C ARG A 156 2.53 26.88 1.42
N ALA A 157 1.86 25.86 1.95
CA ALA A 157 0.86 26.01 2.99
C ALA A 157 1.52 25.94 4.38
N VAL A 158 1.11 26.83 5.27
CA VAL A 158 1.42 26.76 6.71
C VAL A 158 0.08 26.71 7.46
N CYS A 159 -0.14 25.61 8.19
CA CYS A 159 -1.37 25.25 8.88
C CYS A 159 -1.05 24.95 10.36
N GLY A 160 -0.93 25.99 11.18
CA GLY A 160 -0.43 25.83 12.55
C GLY A 160 1.02 25.33 12.57
N ASN A 161 1.24 24.09 13.03
CA ASN A 161 2.56 23.47 13.09
C ASN A 161 2.90 22.63 11.85
N GLU A 162 1.91 22.37 10.99
CA GLU A 162 2.08 21.56 9.79
C GLU A 162 2.29 22.43 8.58
N THR A 163 3.08 21.92 7.64
CA THR A 163 3.46 22.62 6.43
C THR A 163 3.45 21.66 5.26
N TRP A 164 3.14 22.19 4.09
CA TRP A 164 3.18 21.41 2.86
C TRP A 164 3.67 22.29 1.72
N GLU A 165 4.62 21.80 0.93
CA GLU A 165 5.14 22.47 -0.25
C GLU A 165 4.71 21.72 -1.52
N ALA A 166 4.34 22.48 -2.54
CA ALA A 166 3.99 21.96 -3.85
C ALA A 166 4.58 22.83 -4.96
N ARG A 167 4.78 22.22 -6.13
CA ARG A 167 5.20 22.93 -7.35
C ARG A 167 3.98 23.36 -8.16
N ALA A 168 4.01 24.59 -8.63
CA ALA A 168 3.09 25.05 -9.65
C ALA A 168 3.46 24.44 -11.01
N GLY A 169 2.44 24.02 -11.76
CA GLY A 169 2.61 23.54 -13.13
C GLY A 169 3.17 24.62 -14.05
N LEU A 170 4.02 24.22 -15.01
CA LEU A 170 4.75 25.15 -15.87
C LEU A 170 3.83 25.93 -16.84
N LEU A 171 2.70 25.33 -17.22
CA LEU A 171 1.77 25.87 -18.23
C LEU A 171 0.56 26.54 -17.59
N ASP A 172 -0.05 25.86 -16.62
CA ASP A 172 -1.28 26.26 -15.97
C ASP A 172 -1.03 27.03 -14.68
N GLY A 173 0.18 27.02 -14.10
CA GLY A 173 0.49 27.72 -12.86
C GLY A 173 -0.23 27.15 -11.63
N ARG A 174 -0.81 25.95 -11.73
CA ARG A 174 -1.60 25.36 -10.64
C ARG A 174 -0.73 24.49 -9.75
N ALA A 175 -0.93 24.62 -8.45
CA ALA A 175 -0.33 23.76 -7.45
C ALA A 175 -1.42 23.18 -6.55
N LEU A 176 -1.31 21.89 -6.26
CA LEU A 176 -2.19 21.20 -5.32
C LEU A 176 -1.43 20.94 -4.01
N LEU A 177 -1.95 21.47 -2.92
CA LEU A 177 -1.42 21.28 -1.57
C LEU A 177 -2.37 20.37 -0.79
N PHE A 178 -1.81 19.45 -0.01
CA PHE A 178 -2.57 18.64 0.94
C PHE A 178 -2.42 19.23 2.33
N VAL A 179 -3.54 19.47 3.02
CA VAL A 179 -3.55 20.15 4.32
C VAL A 179 -4.40 19.37 5.32
N PRO A 180 -4.10 19.50 6.63
CA PRO A 180 -5.00 19.01 7.67
C PRO A 180 -6.41 19.57 7.52
N HIS A 181 -7.41 18.71 7.63
CA HIS A 181 -8.80 19.12 7.47
C HIS A 181 -9.25 20.00 8.65
N GLY A 182 -10.01 21.06 8.36
CA GLY A 182 -10.55 21.97 9.37
C GLY A 182 -9.53 22.90 10.05
N VAL A 183 -8.24 22.78 9.74
CA VAL A 183 -7.20 23.68 10.26
C VAL A 183 -7.05 24.86 9.31
N PRO A 184 -7.01 26.10 9.84
CA PRO A 184 -6.86 27.26 9.00
C PRO A 184 -5.40 27.46 8.59
N CYS A 185 -5.18 27.61 7.29
CA CYS A 185 -3.89 27.69 6.63
C CYS A 185 -3.69 29.04 5.95
N ARG A 186 -2.45 29.47 5.79
CA ARG A 186 -2.07 30.48 4.79
C ARG A 186 -1.18 29.85 3.74
N VAL A 187 -1.30 30.32 2.51
CA VAL A 187 -0.46 29.88 1.40
C VAL A 187 0.38 31.05 0.91
N GLY A 188 1.67 30.82 0.67
CA GLY A 188 2.56 31.81 0.07
C GLY A 188 3.38 31.22 -1.06
N LEU A 189 3.82 32.09 -1.97
CA LEU A 189 4.86 31.77 -2.95
C LEU A 189 6.21 31.70 -2.23
N VAL A 190 7.02 30.67 -2.48
CA VAL A 190 8.31 30.49 -1.79
C VAL A 190 9.40 30.03 -2.74
N ARG A 191 10.66 30.23 -2.35
CA ARG A 191 11.79 29.58 -3.02
C ARG A 191 11.73 28.06 -2.77
N PRO A 192 11.92 27.23 -3.81
CA PRO A 192 12.07 25.79 -3.71
C PRO A 192 12.91 25.29 -2.52
N GLU A 193 12.35 24.44 -1.66
CA GLU A 193 13.15 23.61 -0.72
C GLU A 193 13.17 22.16 -1.18
N LEU A 194 12.01 21.64 -1.61
CA LEU A 194 11.85 20.22 -1.94
C LEU A 194 11.92 19.98 -3.46
N PRO A 195 12.51 18.87 -3.92
CA PRO A 195 12.46 18.51 -5.34
C PRO A 195 11.04 18.15 -5.81
N GLY A 196 10.12 17.85 -4.88
CA GLY A 196 8.74 17.44 -5.17
C GLY A 196 7.72 18.01 -4.18
N TYR A 197 6.60 17.29 -4.04
CA TYR A 197 5.50 17.64 -3.12
C TYR A 197 5.73 16.95 -1.78
N GLY A 198 5.48 17.64 -0.67
CA GLY A 198 5.63 17.01 0.65
C GLY A 198 5.64 17.97 1.82
N PRO A 199 5.82 17.43 3.04
CA PRO A 199 6.01 18.23 4.24
C PRO A 199 7.33 19.01 4.16
N SER A 200 7.30 20.29 4.56
CA SER A 200 8.43 21.22 4.49
C SER A 200 9.02 21.45 5.87
N THR A 201 10.34 21.60 5.99
CA THR A 201 10.94 21.92 7.30
C THR A 201 10.73 23.38 7.70
N GLN A 202 10.62 24.28 6.71
CA GLN A 202 10.30 25.68 6.94
C GLN A 202 8.83 25.92 7.27
N ARG A 203 8.59 26.67 8.35
CA ARG A 203 7.27 26.96 8.94
C ARG A 203 6.79 28.40 8.79
N THR A 204 7.53 29.21 8.06
CA THR A 204 7.22 30.64 7.88
C THR A 204 6.94 30.95 6.43
N LEU A 205 6.12 32.00 6.24
CA LEU A 205 5.86 32.64 4.97
C LEU A 205 6.29 34.10 5.08
N SER A 206 6.96 34.61 4.06
CA SER A 206 7.41 36.01 4.02
C SER A 206 6.31 36.92 3.46
N CYS A 207 5.11 36.89 4.06
CA CYS A 207 3.93 37.55 3.49
C CYS A 207 4.02 39.09 3.40
N GLU A 208 5.00 39.70 4.06
CA GLU A 208 5.28 41.13 3.93
C GLU A 208 5.97 41.46 2.60
N THR A 209 6.72 40.51 2.04
CA THR A 209 7.55 40.70 0.84
C THR A 209 7.11 39.82 -0.34
N GLU A 210 6.38 38.73 -0.09
CA GLU A 210 5.91 37.75 -1.06
C GLU A 210 4.37 37.64 -1.04
N PRO A 211 3.72 37.29 -2.17
CA PRO A 211 2.28 37.20 -2.21
C PRO A 211 1.80 36.00 -1.37
N CYS A 212 0.93 36.30 -0.42
CA CYS A 212 0.22 35.30 0.38
C CYS A 212 -1.29 35.37 0.12
N SER A 213 -1.96 34.24 0.35
CA SER A 213 -3.41 34.18 0.42
C SER A 213 -3.91 34.73 1.75
N GLU A 214 -5.20 35.04 1.78
CA GLU A 214 -5.97 35.07 3.03
C GLU A 214 -5.96 33.69 3.70
N GLN A 215 -6.51 33.62 4.91
CA GLN A 215 -6.65 32.36 5.63
C GLN A 215 -7.69 31.46 4.94
N LEU A 216 -7.30 30.22 4.68
CA LEU A 216 -8.09 29.21 3.97
C LEU A 216 -8.18 27.95 4.81
N SER A 217 -9.31 27.27 4.77
CA SER A 217 -9.47 25.94 5.34
C SER A 217 -10.26 25.06 4.39
N ALA A 218 -10.03 23.76 4.46
CA ALA A 218 -10.79 22.75 3.73
C ALA A 218 -11.18 21.65 4.70
N GLY A 219 -12.43 21.18 4.64
CA GLY A 219 -12.88 20.00 5.38
C GLY A 219 -12.39 18.69 4.77
N VAL A 220 -12.87 17.56 5.32
CA VAL A 220 -12.54 16.21 4.86
C VAL A 220 -12.90 16.05 3.37
N GLY A 221 -11.89 15.75 2.54
CA GLY A 221 -12.03 15.59 1.09
C GLY A 221 -12.40 16.86 0.30
N GLN A 222 -12.64 17.98 0.98
CA GLN A 222 -13.01 19.25 0.35
C GLN A 222 -11.79 19.93 -0.29
N GLU A 223 -12.08 20.85 -1.22
CA GLU A 223 -11.07 21.67 -1.88
C GLU A 223 -11.43 23.15 -1.74
N ALA A 224 -10.46 23.96 -1.32
CA ALA A 224 -10.53 25.41 -1.35
C ALA A 224 -9.50 25.97 -2.33
N SER A 225 -9.77 27.15 -2.89
CA SER A 225 -8.93 27.72 -3.95
C SER A 225 -8.35 29.07 -3.58
N ALA A 226 -7.13 29.34 -4.03
CA ALA A 226 -6.46 30.63 -3.89
C ALA A 226 -5.85 31.08 -5.22
N VAL A 227 -5.72 32.39 -5.40
CA VAL A 227 -5.00 32.97 -6.55
C VAL A 227 -3.88 33.85 -6.03
N LEU A 228 -2.64 33.54 -6.41
CA LEU A 228 -1.46 34.35 -6.11
C LEU A 228 -1.05 35.12 -7.36
N LYS A 229 -0.93 36.44 -7.24
CA LYS A 229 -0.51 37.35 -8.32
C LYS A 229 0.80 38.05 -7.94
N PRO A 230 1.96 37.37 -8.03
CA PRO A 230 3.25 37.98 -7.76
C PRO A 230 3.54 39.17 -8.68
N SER A 231 4.39 40.08 -8.22
CA SER A 231 5.09 41.02 -9.08
C SER A 231 6.23 40.34 -9.84
N LEU A 232 6.78 40.99 -10.86
CA LEU A 232 7.95 40.48 -11.59
C LEU A 232 9.15 40.25 -10.66
N GLN A 233 9.38 41.15 -9.70
CA GLN A 233 10.48 41.04 -8.74
C GLN A 233 10.30 39.82 -7.81
N GLN A 234 9.09 39.62 -7.28
CA GLN A 234 8.76 38.47 -6.44
C GLN A 234 8.93 37.15 -7.21
N TRP A 235 8.46 37.11 -8.47
CA TRP A 235 8.63 35.94 -9.34
C TRP A 235 10.11 35.59 -9.57
N LEU A 236 10.94 36.59 -9.85
CA LEU A 236 12.36 36.40 -10.10
C LEU A 236 13.14 35.99 -8.83
N ALA A 237 12.67 36.35 -7.64
CA ALA A 237 13.27 35.96 -6.38
C ALA A 237 13.04 34.48 -6.04
N VAL A 238 11.81 33.99 -6.27
CA VAL A 238 11.41 32.62 -5.91
C VAL A 238 11.66 31.59 -7.01
N ARG A 239 11.95 32.02 -8.24
CA ARG A 239 12.16 31.06 -9.34
C ARG A 239 13.32 30.12 -9.00
N PRO A 240 13.17 28.81 -9.24
CA PRO A 240 14.31 27.92 -9.19
C PRO A 240 15.40 28.39 -10.17
N PRO A 241 16.68 28.16 -9.85
CA PRO A 241 17.76 28.35 -10.82
C PRO A 241 17.46 27.52 -12.08
N PRO A 242 17.89 27.99 -13.28
CA PRO A 242 17.81 27.16 -14.47
C PRO A 242 18.54 25.84 -14.22
N GLU A 243 17.93 24.74 -14.67
CA GLU A 243 18.56 23.43 -14.61
C GLU A 243 19.87 23.50 -15.42
N PRO A 244 21.02 23.07 -14.86
CA PRO A 244 22.28 23.15 -15.58
C PRO A 244 22.20 22.35 -16.88
N ASP A 245 22.76 22.89 -17.97
CA ASP A 245 22.70 22.30 -19.32
C ASP A 245 23.36 20.90 -19.43
N LYS A 246 24.00 20.42 -18.36
CA LYS A 246 24.58 19.09 -18.27
C LYS A 246 24.15 18.41 -16.97
N PRO A 247 23.80 17.11 -17.01
CA PRO A 247 23.78 16.30 -15.79
C PRO A 247 25.16 16.40 -15.14
N SER A 248 25.20 16.60 -13.82
CA SER A 248 26.44 16.45 -13.07
C SER A 248 26.94 15.03 -13.25
N ASP A 249 28.10 14.87 -13.90
CA ASP A 249 28.81 13.59 -13.95
C ASP A 249 29.12 13.16 -12.50
N HIS A 250 28.35 12.19 -12.00
CA HIS A 250 28.58 11.48 -10.76
C HIS A 250 28.77 10.00 -11.08
#